data_AF-A0A927S6R9-F1
#
_entry.id   AF-A0A927S6R9-F1
#
_cell.length_a   1.000
_cell.length_b   1.000
_cell.length_c   1.000
_cell.angle_alpha   90.00
_cell.angle_beta   90.00
_cell.angle_gamma   90.00
#
_symmetry.space_group_name_H-M   'P 1'
#
loop_
_entity.id
_entity.type
_entity.pdbx_description
1 polymer ?
#
loop_
_entity_poly.entity_id
_entity_poly.type
_entity_poly.pdbx_seq_one_letter_code
_entity_poly.pdbx_strand_id
1 'polypeptide(L)'
;MTERQRRFCALVAKGVSHRQAAKECGYHADYGKKLMDREEIKQEIDLKKENKGPLSHGPDEVLKLYEKIAFCDLGDYLRFGTREEDGKTVSYVELKESATVDGQLIEEIVISPKGIPKVKVPDKMKALEKLERYYDLLPDTYRRQLEERKLQLADKEEQPMMIVTKIPRPEDE
;
A
#
# COMPACT_ATOMS: atom_id res chain seq x y z
N MET A 1 34.68 0.04 -10.51
CA MET A 1 33.26 -0.10 -10.08
C MET A 1 32.52 -1.23 -10.80
N THR A 2 32.09 -2.26 -10.06
CA THR A 2 31.25 -3.37 -10.56
C THR A 2 29.75 -3.02 -10.57
N GLU A 3 28.93 -3.77 -11.31
CA GLU A 3 27.47 -3.53 -11.38
C GLU A 3 26.78 -3.64 -10.01
N ARG A 4 27.19 -4.63 -9.20
CA ARG A 4 26.71 -4.79 -7.82
C ARG A 4 27.07 -3.61 -6.92
N GLN A 5 28.26 -3.04 -7.09
CA GLN A 5 28.67 -1.84 -6.35
C GLN A 5 27.91 -0.59 -6.81
N ARG A 6 27.62 -0.44 -8.10
CA ARG A 6 26.77 0.68 -8.58
C ARG A 6 25.36 0.60 -8.01
N ARG A 7 24.76 -0.59 -7.97
CA ARG A 7 23.46 -0.82 -7.32
C ARG A 7 23.52 -0.49 -5.82
N PHE A 8 24.57 -0.92 -5.13
CA PHE A 8 24.80 -0.58 -3.73
C PHE A 8 24.85 0.94 -3.50
N CYS A 9 25.63 1.67 -4.29
CA CYS A 9 25.71 3.13 -4.20
C CYS A 9 24.34 3.79 -4.44
N ALA A 10 23.56 3.30 -5.41
CA ALA A 10 22.23 3.82 -5.69
C ALA A 10 21.25 3.62 -4.52
N LEU A 11 21.26 2.44 -3.88
CA LEU A 11 20.42 2.15 -2.72
C LEU A 11 20.79 3.00 -1.50
N VAL A 12 22.08 3.13 -1.21
CA VAL A 12 22.56 3.95 -0.08
C VAL A 12 22.27 5.43 -0.33
N ALA A 13 22.44 5.93 -1.57
CA ALA A 13 22.06 7.29 -1.93
C ALA A 13 20.54 7.54 -1.77
N LYS A 14 19.69 6.51 -1.94
CA LYS A 14 18.25 6.57 -1.68
C LYS A 14 17.85 6.50 -0.20
N GLY A 15 18.81 6.37 0.72
CA GLY A 15 18.55 6.35 2.17
C GLY A 15 18.42 4.95 2.77
N VAL A 16 18.65 3.88 2.00
CA VAL A 16 18.69 2.51 2.51
C VAL A 16 19.95 2.32 3.36
N SER A 17 19.84 1.63 4.50
CA SER A 17 21.00 1.33 5.33
C SER A 17 22.04 0.51 4.56
N HIS A 18 23.34 0.76 4.77
CA HIS A 18 24.41 0.04 4.07
C HIS A 18 24.35 -1.49 4.28
N ARG A 19 23.84 -1.95 5.43
CA ARG A 19 23.62 -3.39 5.69
C ARG A 19 22.51 -3.98 4.83
N GLN A 20 21.40 -3.26 4.67
CA GLN A 20 20.28 -3.70 3.85
C GLN A 20 20.62 -3.60 2.36
N ALA A 21 21.25 -2.51 1.94
CA ALA A 21 21.72 -2.34 0.56
C ALA A 21 22.71 -3.45 0.16
N ALA A 22 23.58 -3.88 1.08
CA ALA A 22 24.48 -5.01 0.87
C ALA A 22 23.70 -6.31 0.59
N LYS A 23 22.70 -6.63 1.42
CA LYS A 23 21.85 -7.82 1.23
C LYS A 23 21.12 -7.80 -0.12
N GLU A 24 20.49 -6.68 -0.46
CA GLU A 24 19.77 -6.51 -1.74
C GLU A 24 20.69 -6.62 -2.96
N CYS A 25 21.97 -6.28 -2.82
CA CYS A 25 22.98 -6.41 -3.87
C CYS A 25 23.69 -7.77 -3.91
N GLY A 26 23.24 -8.75 -3.10
CA GLY A 26 23.81 -10.09 -3.04
C GLY A 26 25.13 -10.18 -2.26
N TYR A 27 25.39 -9.23 -1.37
CA TYR A 27 26.49 -9.28 -0.42
C TYR A 27 25.99 -9.73 0.97
N HIS A 28 26.92 -10.22 1.79
CA HIS A 28 26.64 -10.37 3.22
C HIS A 28 26.41 -9.00 3.87
N ALA A 29 25.49 -8.91 4.83
CA ALA A 29 25.09 -7.63 5.45
C ALA A 29 26.28 -6.83 6.00
N ASP A 30 27.21 -7.51 6.67
CA ASP A 30 28.39 -6.88 7.27
C ASP A 30 29.42 -6.40 6.25
N TYR A 31 29.35 -6.89 5.01
CA TYR A 31 30.21 -6.43 3.94
C TYR A 31 29.89 -4.98 3.52
N GLY A 32 28.69 -4.50 3.82
CA GLY A 32 28.28 -3.11 3.56
C GLY A 32 29.22 -2.09 4.21
N LYS A 33 29.73 -2.36 5.42
CA LYS A 33 30.67 -1.45 6.11
C LYS A 33 32.00 -1.36 5.35
N LYS A 34 32.54 -2.50 4.91
CA LYS A 34 33.78 -2.58 4.13
C LYS A 34 33.67 -1.89 2.77
N LEU A 35 32.47 -1.89 2.16
CA LEU A 35 32.20 -1.14 0.92
C LEU A 35 32.21 0.36 1.18
N MET A 36 31.62 0.81 2.29
CA MET A 36 31.60 2.23 2.66
C MET A 36 32.98 2.79 2.99
N ASP A 37 33.96 1.96 3.36
CA ASP A 37 35.32 2.42 3.64
C ASP A 37 36.09 2.83 2.36
N ARG A 38 35.65 2.37 1.18
CA ARG A 38 36.31 2.68 -0.11
C ARG A 38 35.95 4.08 -0.59
N GLU A 39 36.96 4.89 -0.91
CA GLU A 39 36.75 6.27 -1.40
C GLU A 39 35.94 6.34 -2.70
N GLU A 40 36.18 5.42 -3.65
CA GLU A 40 35.41 5.33 -4.90
C GLU A 40 33.90 5.18 -4.66
N ILE A 41 33.52 4.44 -3.63
CA ILE A 41 32.11 4.19 -3.27
C ILE A 41 31.50 5.44 -2.64
N LYS A 42 32.24 6.12 -1.75
CA LYS A 42 31.78 7.36 -1.10
C LYS A 42 31.54 8.46 -2.13
N GLN A 43 32.51 8.69 -3.02
CA GLN A 43 32.40 9.71 -4.08
C GLN A 43 31.20 9.46 -5.00
N GLU A 44 30.97 8.22 -5.42
CA GLU A 44 29.80 7.86 -6.24
C GLU A 44 28.48 8.06 -5.48
N ILE A 45 28.44 7.78 -4.18
CA ILE A 45 27.25 8.02 -3.34
C ILE A 45 26.97 9.52 -3.23
N ASP A 46 27.99 10.33 -2.97
CA ASP A 46 27.83 11.77 -2.77
C ASP A 46 27.41 12.45 -4.08
N LEU A 47 27.99 12.05 -5.21
CA LEU A 47 27.61 12.53 -6.54
C LEU A 47 26.16 12.15 -6.90
N LYS A 48 25.68 10.97 -6.45
CA LYS A 48 24.27 10.57 -6.61
C LYS A 48 23.33 11.32 -5.66
N LYS A 49 23.79 11.75 -4.49
CA LYS A 49 23.00 12.57 -3.56
C LYS A 49 22.87 14.00 -4.06
N GLU A 50 23.95 14.57 -4.59
CA GLU A 50 23.97 15.92 -5.17
C GLU A 50 23.12 16.01 -6.45
N ASN A 51 23.12 14.96 -7.27
CA ASN A 51 22.27 14.88 -8.47
C ASN A 51 20.79 14.59 -8.18
N LYS A 52 20.36 14.56 -6.91
CA LYS A 52 18.93 14.48 -6.61
C LYS A 52 18.29 15.82 -6.92
N GLY A 53 17.41 15.84 -7.93
CA GLY A 53 16.48 16.95 -8.13
C GLY A 53 15.61 17.22 -6.88
N PRO A 54 14.86 18.33 -6.87
CA PRO A 54 14.06 18.75 -5.71
C PRO A 54 13.02 17.71 -5.24
N LEU A 55 12.59 16.80 -6.13
CA LEU A 55 11.94 15.55 -5.76
C LEU A 55 12.92 14.39 -5.95
N SER A 56 13.40 13.82 -4.84
CA SER A 56 14.22 12.59 -4.86
C SER A 56 13.43 11.36 -5.31
N HIS A 57 12.10 11.42 -5.34
CA HIS A 57 11.21 10.31 -5.64
C HIS A 57 10.49 10.54 -6.96
N GLY A 58 10.69 9.62 -7.90
CA GLY A 58 9.93 9.60 -9.15
C GLY A 58 8.47 9.18 -8.91
N PRO A 59 7.57 9.39 -9.89
CA PRO A 59 6.17 8.98 -9.80
C PRO A 59 6.02 7.49 -9.44
N ASP A 60 6.88 6.61 -9.97
CA ASP A 60 6.89 5.18 -9.64
C ASP A 60 7.16 4.90 -8.15
N GLU A 61 8.01 5.69 -7.50
CA GLU A 61 8.32 5.51 -6.08
C GLU A 61 7.15 5.92 -5.19
N VAL A 62 6.41 6.95 -5.58
CA VAL A 62 5.18 7.39 -4.91
C VAL A 62 4.08 6.33 -5.03
N LEU A 63 3.95 5.70 -6.20
CA LEU A 63 2.95 4.64 -6.41
C LEU A 63 3.25 3.40 -5.57
N LYS A 64 4.51 2.98 -5.52
CA LYS A 64 4.94 1.86 -4.67
C LYS A 64 4.63 2.12 -3.19
N LEU A 65 4.73 3.37 -2.74
CA LEU A 65 4.34 3.74 -1.39
C LEU A 65 2.83 3.57 -1.18
N TYR A 66 2.00 4.06 -2.12
CA TYR A 66 0.55 3.87 -2.03
C TYR A 66 0.15 2.39 -2.11
N GLU A 67 0.81 1.60 -2.94
CA GLU A 67 0.61 0.15 -3.04
C GLU A 67 0.93 -0.54 -1.72
N LYS A 68 2.09 -0.23 -1.12
CA LYS A 68 2.44 -0.72 0.22
C LYS A 68 1.38 -0.37 1.26
N ILE A 69 0.89 0.87 1.29
CA ILE A 69 -0.14 1.30 2.24
C ILE A 69 -1.46 0.55 1.98
N ALA A 70 -1.89 0.48 0.73
CA ALA A 70 -3.16 -0.13 0.33
C ALA A 70 -3.22 -1.62 0.68
N PHE A 71 -2.13 -2.35 0.45
CA PHE A 71 -2.07 -3.81 0.62
C PHE A 71 -1.37 -4.27 1.91
N CYS A 72 -1.00 -3.34 2.79
CA CYS A 72 -0.47 -3.64 4.12
C CYS A 72 -1.46 -4.50 4.92
N ASP A 73 -1.00 -5.58 5.57
CA ASP A 73 -1.79 -6.34 6.54
C ASP A 73 -1.38 -5.96 7.97
N LEU A 74 -2.35 -5.70 8.85
CA LEU A 74 -2.06 -5.47 10.27
C LEU A 74 -1.39 -6.69 10.92
N GLY A 75 -1.67 -7.90 10.43
CA GLY A 75 -1.01 -9.13 10.87
C GLY A 75 0.51 -9.12 10.69
N ASP A 76 1.06 -8.26 9.81
CA ASP A 76 2.50 -8.11 9.63
C ASP A 76 3.16 -7.36 10.79
N TYR A 77 2.40 -6.56 11.54
CA TYR A 77 2.90 -5.65 12.57
C TYR A 77 2.62 -6.16 13.98
N LEU A 78 1.45 -6.79 14.16
CA LEU A 78 0.94 -7.19 15.45
C LEU A 78 0.42 -8.63 15.44
N ARG A 79 0.48 -9.25 16.61
CA ARG A 79 -0.17 -10.51 16.94
C ARG A 79 -1.24 -10.23 17.97
N PHE A 80 -2.44 -10.70 17.73
CA PHE A 80 -3.54 -10.54 18.66
C PHE A 80 -4.32 -11.84 18.76
N GLY A 81 -4.97 -12.05 19.90
CA GLY A 81 -5.69 -13.29 20.17
C GLY A 81 -6.26 -13.32 21.57
N THR A 82 -6.63 -14.51 22.01
CA THR A 82 -7.09 -14.77 23.38
C THR A 82 -6.15 -15.75 24.05
N ARG A 83 -5.89 -15.53 25.35
CA ARG A 83 -5.13 -16.44 26.21
C ARG A 83 -5.86 -16.62 27.53
N GLU A 84 -5.66 -17.76 28.18
CA GLU A 84 -6.16 -17.98 29.53
C GLU A 84 -5.14 -17.47 30.55
N GLU A 85 -5.55 -16.48 31.35
CA GLU A 85 -4.82 -16.01 32.53
C GLU A 85 -5.75 -16.15 33.73
N ASP A 86 -5.30 -16.85 34.78
CA ASP A 86 -6.04 -17.08 36.02
C ASP A 86 -7.48 -17.62 35.82
N GLY A 87 -7.66 -18.53 34.86
CA GLY A 87 -8.97 -19.14 34.53
C GLY A 87 -9.93 -18.19 33.80
N LYS A 88 -9.45 -17.04 33.29
CA LYS A 88 -10.22 -16.08 32.49
C LYS A 88 -9.61 -15.93 31.11
N THR A 89 -10.47 -15.88 30.09
CA THR A 89 -10.07 -15.58 28.72
C THR A 89 -9.79 -14.08 28.57
N VAL A 90 -8.53 -13.71 28.36
CA VAL A 90 -8.07 -12.33 28.19
C VAL A 90 -7.63 -12.14 26.73
N SER A 91 -8.06 -11.03 26.12
CA SER A 91 -7.57 -10.64 24.79
C SER A 91 -6.22 -9.94 24.89
N TYR A 92 -5.28 -10.30 24.03
CA TYR A 92 -3.94 -9.70 24.00
C TYR A 92 -3.63 -9.09 22.62
N VAL A 93 -2.73 -8.11 22.62
CA VAL A 93 -2.13 -7.51 21.42
C VAL A 93 -0.64 -7.35 21.70
N GLU A 94 0.19 -7.92 20.84
CA GLU A 94 1.66 -7.92 20.93
C GLU A 94 2.24 -7.40 19.62
N LEU A 95 3.21 -6.50 19.70
CA LEU A 95 3.95 -6.01 18.55
C LEU A 95 5.03 -7.01 18.15
N LYS A 96 5.22 -7.24 16.86
CA LYS A 96 6.36 -8.00 16.36
C LYS A 96 7.65 -7.18 16.50
N GLU A 97 8.79 -7.86 16.54
CA GLU A 97 10.10 -7.22 16.66
C GLU A 97 10.37 -6.26 15.49
N SER A 98 10.91 -5.08 15.79
CA SER A 98 11.23 -4.04 14.81
C SER A 98 12.17 -4.50 13.71
N ALA A 99 13.03 -5.50 13.96
CA ALA A 99 13.92 -6.08 12.95
C ALA A 99 13.18 -6.82 11.81
N THR A 100 11.93 -7.22 12.07
CA THR A 100 11.09 -7.98 11.14
C THR A 100 9.95 -7.16 10.54
N VAL A 101 9.76 -5.93 11.01
CA VAL A 101 8.60 -5.08 10.70
C VAL A 101 9.03 -3.87 9.87
N ASP A 102 8.33 -3.60 8.77
CA ASP A 102 8.56 -2.38 7.97
C ASP A 102 7.90 -1.17 8.64
N GLY A 103 8.66 -0.47 9.48
CA GLY A 103 8.19 0.70 10.22
C GLY A 103 7.69 1.87 9.37
N GLN A 104 7.86 1.85 8.04
CA GLN A 104 7.36 2.91 7.15
C GLN A 104 5.83 3.04 7.14
N LEU A 105 5.11 1.95 7.46
CA LEU A 105 3.64 1.91 7.40
C LEU A 105 3.00 2.07 8.79
N ILE A 106 3.75 2.50 9.79
CA ILE A 106 3.24 2.76 11.13
C ILE A 106 3.14 4.27 11.33
N GLU A 107 1.95 4.78 11.64
CA GLU A 107 1.72 6.20 11.87
C GLU A 107 1.93 6.55 13.35
N GLU A 108 1.42 5.74 14.26
CA GLU A 108 1.51 6.00 15.71
C GLU A 108 1.49 4.69 16.51
N ILE A 109 2.31 4.63 17.57
CA ILE A 109 2.27 3.56 18.57
C ILE A 109 2.06 4.21 19.94
N VAL A 110 0.99 3.82 20.64
CA VAL A 110 0.66 4.27 21.98
C VAL A 110 0.64 3.07 22.92
N ILE A 111 1.49 3.08 23.94
CA ILE A 111 1.49 2.04 24.98
C ILE A 111 0.70 2.56 26.17
N SER A 112 -0.42 1.89 26.47
CA SER A 112 -1.26 2.27 27.60
C SER A 112 -0.54 1.97 28.93
N PRO A 113 -0.92 2.62 30.06
CA PRO A 113 -0.36 2.31 31.38
C PRO A 113 -0.48 0.83 31.80
N LYS A 114 -1.44 0.10 31.20
CA LYS A 114 -1.65 -1.35 31.36
C LYS A 114 -0.77 -2.21 30.44
N GLY A 115 0.15 -1.63 29.69
CA GLY A 115 1.06 -2.31 28.75
C GLY A 115 0.45 -2.69 27.40
N ILE A 116 -0.84 -2.40 27.15
CA ILE A 116 -1.51 -2.75 25.89
C ILE A 116 -1.10 -1.73 24.79
N PRO A 117 -0.50 -2.18 23.67
CA PRO A 117 -0.15 -1.32 22.56
C PRO A 117 -1.36 -1.03 21.67
N LYS A 118 -1.53 0.24 21.30
CA LYS A 118 -2.46 0.72 20.28
C LYS A 118 -1.65 1.22 19.09
N VAL A 119 -1.93 0.68 17.91
CA VAL A 119 -1.22 1.02 16.67
C VAL A 119 -2.17 1.72 15.72
N LYS A 120 -1.72 2.82 15.14
CA LYS A 120 -2.38 3.44 13.99
C LYS A 120 -1.56 3.18 12.73
N VAL A 121 -2.26 2.79 11.68
CA VAL A 121 -1.73 2.51 10.35
C VAL A 121 -2.34 3.55 9.40
N PRO A 122 -1.61 4.01 8.38
CA PRO A 122 -2.13 4.95 7.39
C PRO A 122 -3.42 4.47 6.73
N ASP A 123 -4.22 5.43 6.28
CA ASP A 123 -5.51 5.17 5.63
C ASP A 123 -5.35 4.42 4.29
N LYS A 124 -5.72 3.13 4.30
CA LYS A 124 -5.70 2.24 3.14
C LYS A 124 -6.64 2.71 2.03
N MET A 125 -7.80 3.24 2.38
CA MET A 125 -8.81 3.67 1.41
C MET A 125 -8.30 4.86 0.62
N LYS A 126 -7.63 5.79 1.31
CA LYS A 126 -7.01 6.96 0.67
C LYS A 126 -5.88 6.57 -0.29
N ALA A 127 -5.11 5.55 0.06
CA ALA A 127 -4.07 5.01 -0.83
C ALA A 127 -4.69 4.32 -2.06
N LEU A 128 -5.73 3.51 -1.87
CA LEU A 128 -6.49 2.88 -2.96
C LEU A 128 -7.09 3.91 -3.92
N GLU A 129 -7.69 4.99 -3.40
CA GLU A 129 -8.25 6.07 -4.22
C GLU A 129 -7.15 6.75 -5.08
N LYS A 130 -5.95 6.93 -4.54
CA LYS A 130 -4.81 7.50 -5.27
C LYS A 130 -4.31 6.55 -6.37
N LEU A 131 -4.31 5.24 -6.11
CA LEU A 131 -3.97 4.23 -7.11
C LEU A 131 -5.04 4.13 -8.21
N GLU A 132 -6.32 4.15 -7.85
CA GLU A 132 -7.45 4.13 -8.80
C GLU A 132 -7.36 5.29 -9.79
N ARG A 133 -7.09 6.51 -9.29
CA ARG A 133 -6.89 7.71 -10.12
C ARG A 133 -5.67 7.63 -11.03
N TYR A 134 -4.64 6.88 -10.65
CA TYR A 134 -3.42 6.77 -11.44
C TYR A 134 -3.53 5.69 -12.54
N TYR A 135 -4.16 4.56 -12.24
CA TYR A 135 -4.26 3.46 -13.18
C TYR A 135 -5.37 3.63 -14.22
N ASP A 136 -6.24 4.65 -14.12
CA ASP A 136 -7.41 4.81 -15.00
C ASP A 136 -8.11 3.46 -15.27
N LEU A 137 -8.27 2.65 -14.22
CA LEU A 137 -8.77 1.25 -14.30
C LEU A 137 -10.18 1.15 -14.91
N LEU A 138 -10.87 2.27 -14.99
CA LEU A 138 -12.02 2.46 -15.86
C LEU A 138 -11.54 3.30 -17.06
N PRO A 139 -11.08 2.68 -18.17
CA PRO A 139 -10.92 3.44 -19.41
C PRO A 139 -12.23 4.17 -19.68
N ASP A 140 -12.19 5.42 -20.14
CA ASP A 140 -13.36 6.32 -20.33
C ASP A 140 -14.60 5.61 -20.92
N THR A 141 -14.39 4.57 -21.71
CA THR A 141 -15.39 3.59 -22.15
C THR A 141 -16.34 3.05 -21.06
N TYR A 142 -15.87 2.62 -19.89
CA TYR A 142 -16.73 2.09 -18.83
C TYR A 142 -17.51 3.19 -18.11
N ARG A 143 -16.90 4.38 -17.94
CA ARG A 143 -17.59 5.56 -17.42
C ARG A 143 -18.75 5.95 -18.34
N ARG A 144 -18.50 6.00 -19.65
CA ARG A 144 -19.54 6.23 -20.68
C ARG A 144 -20.63 5.17 -20.67
N GLN A 145 -20.27 3.88 -20.58
CA GLN A 145 -21.26 2.79 -20.52
C GLN A 145 -22.12 2.85 -19.26
N LEU A 146 -21.57 3.24 -18.11
CA LEU A 146 -22.32 3.44 -16.87
C LEU A 146 -23.29 4.64 -16.98
N GLU A 147 -22.85 5.73 -17.59
CA GLU A 147 -23.71 6.89 -17.88
C GLU A 147 -24.83 6.54 -18.85
N GLU A 148 -24.53 5.84 -19.95
CA GLU A 148 -25.53 5.36 -20.92
C GLU A 148 -26.54 4.40 -20.28
N ARG A 149 -26.08 3.47 -19.42
CA ARG A 149 -26.96 2.55 -18.68
C ARG A 149 -27.88 3.29 -17.72
N LYS A 150 -27.39 4.34 -17.04
CA LYS A 150 -28.21 5.18 -16.16
C LYS A 150 -29.28 5.95 -16.95
N LEU A 151 -28.90 6.53 -18.09
CA LEU A 151 -29.82 7.25 -18.96
C LEU A 151 -30.93 6.32 -19.51
N GLN A 152 -30.58 5.11 -19.94
CA GLN A 152 -31.54 4.10 -20.41
C GLN A 152 -32.52 3.63 -19.33
N LEU A 153 -32.10 3.60 -18.07
CA LEU A 153 -32.99 3.26 -16.95
C LEU A 153 -33.96 4.40 -16.65
N ALA A 154 -33.48 5.65 -16.66
CA ALA A 154 -34.33 6.83 -16.53
C ALA A 154 -35.36 6.92 -17.67
N ASP A 155 -34.95 6.71 -18.92
CA ASP A 155 -35.86 6.69 -20.08
C ASP A 155 -36.89 5.56 -20.01
N LYS A 156 -36.53 4.40 -19.42
CA LYS A 156 -37.46 3.27 -19.21
C LYS A 156 -38.43 3.50 -18.06
N GLU A 157 -38.01 4.22 -17.03
CA GLU A 157 -38.90 4.63 -15.94
C GLU A 157 -39.89 5.70 -16.40
N GLU A 158 -39.51 6.55 -17.37
CA GLU A 158 -40.41 7.55 -17.98
C GLU A 158 -41.39 6.98 -19.01
N GLN A 159 -41.16 5.78 -19.58
CA GLN A 159 -42.14 5.14 -20.44
C GLN A 159 -43.26 4.51 -19.59
N PRO A 160 -44.50 5.04 -19.60
CA PRO A 160 -45.58 4.43 -18.83
C PRO A 160 -45.84 3.03 -19.38
N MET A 161 -45.77 2.00 -18.53
CA MET A 161 -46.16 0.64 -18.89
C MET A 161 -47.60 0.65 -19.43
N MET A 162 -47.77 0.46 -20.75
CA MET A 162 -49.07 0.15 -21.32
C MET A 162 -49.44 -1.27 -20.92
N ILE A 163 -50.30 -1.39 -19.90
CA ILE A 163 -50.92 -2.66 -19.53
C ILE A 163 -51.92 -3.02 -20.65
N VAL A 164 -51.51 -3.87 -21.60
CA VAL A 164 -52.42 -4.46 -22.57
C VAL A 164 -53.02 -5.72 -21.96
N THR A 165 -54.14 -5.60 -21.25
CA THR A 165 -54.92 -6.76 -20.81
C THR A 165 -55.64 -7.38 -22.01
N LYS A 166 -55.08 -8.46 -22.58
CA LYS A 166 -55.81 -9.39 -23.47
C LYS A 166 -56.58 -10.44 -22.65
N ILE A 167 -57.40 -9.99 -21.69
CA ILE A 167 -58.31 -10.88 -20.97
C ILE A 167 -59.69 -10.69 -21.59
N PRO A 168 -60.24 -11.65 -22.34
CA PRO A 168 -61.60 -11.55 -22.82
C PRO A 168 -62.57 -11.49 -21.62
N ARG A 169 -63.52 -10.55 -21.65
CA ARG A 169 -64.59 -10.46 -20.65
C ARG A 169 -65.40 -11.75 -20.70
N PRO A 170 -65.56 -12.49 -19.58
CA PRO A 170 -66.56 -13.54 -19.51
C PRO A 170 -67.92 -12.86 -19.27
N GLU A 171 -68.74 -12.77 -20.32
CA GLU A 171 -70.21 -12.77 -20.31
C GLU A 171 -70.70 -12.54 -21.75
N ASP A 172 -70.44 -13.54 -22.60
CA ASP A 172 -71.33 -13.91 -23.71
C ASP A 172 -71.85 -15.33 -23.36
N GLU A 173 -72.86 -15.39 -22.49
CA GLU A 173 -73.88 -16.44 -22.37
C GLU A 173 -75.10 -15.89 -21.63
#